data_AF-A0AAE3T2R6-F1
#
_entry.id   AF-A0AAE3T2R6-F1
#
_cell.length_a   1.000
_cell.length_b   1.000
_cell.length_c   1.000
_cell.angle_alpha   90.00
_cell.angle_beta   90.00
_cell.angle_gamma   90.00
#
_symmetry.space_group_name_H-M   'P 1'
#
loop_
_entity.id
_entity.type
_entity.pdbx_description
1 polymer ?
#
loop_
_entity_poly.entity_id
_entity_poly.type
_entity_poly.pdbx_seq_one_letter_code
_entity_poly.pdbx_strand_id
1 'polypeptide(L)'
;MTPPLLQRLRHHVRWIALVLTTLAALTAYAVGWFDRTPESFKKPNMTALSPRLQPLFEKTKTVCFGRFLIDVPATATVVYGAVDASTRIERLPDEGSKLSEYVAKRETELKSEIRYPRTKGLNRYEKTLDGAIPGQKILVGFKDFDGDFYKVESYIPLGNDLYIQETHAPVEPYKITGQEANKPLISSLDEAISELNISARRLHARADDEIPVTPGVCLDGAFIDDSAGTLRFENIPMGVRLKEFPDVHFSIRSSRNQGNLIESSALEPRIKQAEEDANRMGMGHWYGRIKVFRRGERQIEGWTGYEALAHLPAQEDVSAHHDFQYRSLGHPTDPLKPELDVQMQTGVADNTIGNSHPSITDEEAVALWDKLTSTIRVRPVGGAGSGKAASNSPQPPHSPSTPLGELAATGRQCPQTGWWRCPDVGAADGGRRFIHEGQVMPKVAIVGEPTLWQRLKGDRPMWQTATVWTLVSYEPAPDMADAPALSSTSTPNGATGEQA
;
A
#
# COMPACT_ATOMS: atom_id res chain seq x y z
N MET A 1 -44.90 -42.47 -44.32
CA MET A 1 -43.90 -42.83 -43.29
C MET A 1 -42.69 -41.92 -43.47
N THR A 2 -42.55 -40.88 -42.64
CA THR A 2 -41.35 -40.03 -42.66
C THR A 2 -40.16 -40.85 -42.16
N PRO A 3 -39.02 -40.83 -42.86
CA PRO A 3 -37.90 -41.71 -42.55
C PRO A 3 -37.32 -41.36 -41.16
N PRO A 4 -36.83 -42.36 -40.41
CA PRO A 4 -36.35 -42.20 -39.03
C PRO A 4 -35.22 -41.17 -38.88
N LEU A 5 -34.53 -40.87 -39.98
CA LEU A 5 -33.49 -39.85 -40.09
C LEU A 5 -34.04 -38.42 -39.95
N LEU A 6 -35.21 -38.13 -40.53
CA LEU A 6 -35.81 -36.79 -40.50
C LEU A 6 -36.40 -36.42 -39.12
N GLN A 7 -36.83 -37.43 -38.33
CA GLN A 7 -37.26 -37.22 -36.94
C GLN A 7 -36.09 -36.97 -36.00
N ARG A 8 -34.96 -37.66 -36.17
CA ARG A 8 -33.72 -37.41 -35.41
C ARG A 8 -33.18 -36.01 -35.69
N LEU A 9 -33.16 -35.59 -36.96
CA LEU A 9 -32.74 -34.23 -37.35
C LEU A 9 -33.59 -33.14 -36.69
N ARG A 10 -34.92 -33.30 -36.61
CA ARG A 10 -35.79 -32.32 -35.94
C ARG A 10 -35.58 -32.27 -34.42
N HIS A 11 -35.26 -33.39 -33.78
CA HIS A 11 -34.91 -33.43 -32.36
C HIS A 11 -33.56 -32.76 -32.08
N HIS A 12 -32.56 -32.99 -32.93
CA HIS A 12 -31.25 -32.35 -32.81
C HIS A 12 -31.32 -30.85 -33.07
N VAL A 13 -32.09 -30.39 -34.05
CA VAL A 13 -32.26 -28.94 -34.33
C VAL A 13 -32.98 -28.23 -33.17
N ARG A 14 -33.98 -28.85 -32.54
CA ARG A 14 -34.64 -28.29 -31.35
C ARG A 14 -33.71 -28.22 -30.14
N TRP A 15 -32.88 -29.24 -29.92
CA TRP A 15 -31.88 -29.24 -28.83
C TRP A 15 -30.76 -28.22 -29.07
N ILE A 16 -30.29 -28.08 -30.32
CA ILE A 16 -29.28 -27.09 -30.69
C ILE A 16 -29.81 -25.66 -30.50
N ALA A 17 -31.06 -25.40 -30.88
CA ALA A 17 -31.68 -24.08 -30.67
C ALA A 17 -31.82 -23.71 -29.18
N LEU A 18 -32.13 -24.68 -28.31
CA LEU A 18 -32.29 -24.47 -26.86
C LEU A 18 -30.94 -24.32 -26.12
N VAL A 19 -29.90 -25.00 -26.63
CA VAL A 19 -28.53 -24.83 -26.13
C VAL A 19 -27.94 -23.50 -26.59
N LEU A 20 -28.19 -23.07 -27.83
CA LEU A 20 -27.70 -21.79 -28.33
C LEU A 20 -28.34 -20.59 -27.61
N THR A 21 -29.62 -20.64 -27.26
CA THR A 21 -30.27 -19.55 -26.51
C THR A 21 -29.82 -19.48 -25.06
N THR A 22 -29.56 -20.61 -24.40
CA THR A 22 -28.99 -20.63 -23.04
C THR A 22 -27.53 -20.19 -23.02
N LEU A 23 -26.73 -20.57 -24.04
CA LEU A 23 -25.36 -20.10 -24.20
C LEU A 23 -25.30 -18.60 -24.54
N ALA A 24 -26.24 -18.08 -25.34
CA ALA A 24 -26.37 -16.65 -25.62
C ALA A 24 -26.79 -15.84 -24.37
N ALA A 25 -27.68 -16.39 -23.53
CA ALA A 25 -28.06 -15.75 -22.27
C ALA A 25 -26.92 -15.77 -21.24
N LEU A 26 -26.15 -16.86 -21.16
CA LEU A 26 -24.98 -16.98 -20.29
C LEU A 26 -23.81 -16.09 -20.75
N THR A 27 -23.62 -15.94 -22.06
CA THR A 27 -22.61 -15.01 -22.61
C THR A 27 -23.04 -13.56 -22.45
N ALA A 28 -24.33 -13.22 -22.61
CA ALA A 28 -24.83 -11.87 -22.30
C ALA A 28 -24.71 -11.55 -20.79
N TYR A 29 -24.94 -12.54 -19.91
CA TYR A 29 -24.73 -12.39 -18.47
C TYR A 29 -23.23 -12.25 -18.11
N ALA A 30 -22.35 -13.02 -18.76
CA ALA A 30 -20.91 -12.93 -18.55
C ALA A 30 -20.30 -11.64 -19.12
N VAL A 31 -20.75 -11.17 -20.29
CA VAL A 31 -20.32 -9.89 -20.88
C VAL A 31 -20.85 -8.72 -20.04
N GLY A 32 -22.09 -8.78 -19.55
CA GLY A 32 -22.62 -7.79 -18.60
C GLY A 32 -21.93 -7.77 -17.22
N TRP A 33 -21.21 -8.85 -16.86
CA TRP A 33 -20.44 -8.93 -15.62
C TRP A 33 -18.99 -8.46 -15.81
N PHE A 34 -18.39 -8.68 -16.99
CA PHE A 34 -17.03 -8.25 -17.32
C PHE A 34 -16.94 -6.79 -17.84
N ASP A 35 -18.02 -6.21 -18.37
CA ASP A 35 -18.08 -4.78 -18.74
C ASP A 35 -18.45 -3.85 -17.56
N ARG A 36 -18.53 -4.37 -16.32
CA ARG A 36 -18.52 -3.53 -15.11
C ARG A 36 -17.10 -3.21 -14.67
N THR A 37 -16.35 -2.55 -15.54
CA THR A 37 -15.49 -1.47 -15.03
C THR A 37 -16.33 -0.21 -15.15
N PRO A 38 -17.03 0.24 -14.09
CA PRO A 38 -17.81 1.46 -14.23
C PRO A 38 -16.85 2.59 -14.63
N GLU A 39 -17.21 3.34 -15.66
CA GLU A 39 -16.57 4.60 -16.10
C GLU A 39 -16.58 5.71 -15.01
N SER A 40 -16.72 5.34 -13.73
CA SER A 40 -16.73 6.22 -12.57
C SER A 40 -15.61 5.89 -11.58
N PHE A 41 -14.38 5.73 -12.04
CA PHE A 41 -13.20 5.92 -11.18
C PHE A 41 -13.04 7.42 -10.93
N LYS A 42 -13.92 7.96 -10.09
CA LYS A 42 -14.04 9.40 -9.82
C LYS A 42 -12.81 9.86 -9.04
N LYS A 43 -11.96 10.70 -9.65
CA LYS A 43 -11.40 11.82 -8.87
C LYS A 43 -12.61 12.53 -8.26
N PRO A 44 -12.67 12.74 -6.94
CA PRO A 44 -13.79 13.49 -6.37
C PRO A 44 -13.86 14.85 -7.07
N ASN A 45 -15.09 15.34 -7.31
CA ASN A 45 -15.25 16.76 -7.63
C ASN A 45 -14.65 17.53 -6.45
N MET A 46 -13.47 18.12 -6.68
CA MET A 46 -12.78 18.89 -5.66
C MET A 46 -13.67 20.05 -5.26
N THR A 47 -14.02 20.11 -3.97
CA THR A 47 -14.81 21.23 -3.44
C THR A 47 -13.93 22.47 -3.39
N ALA A 48 -14.43 23.58 -3.92
CA ALA A 48 -13.70 24.84 -3.89
C ALA A 48 -13.53 25.33 -2.43
N LEU A 49 -12.35 25.86 -2.10
CA LEU A 49 -12.09 26.41 -0.78
C LEU A 49 -12.91 27.68 -0.56
N SER A 50 -13.61 27.76 0.57
CA SER A 50 -14.30 28.97 1.02
C SER A 50 -13.30 30.11 1.26
N PRO A 51 -13.71 31.40 1.21
CA PRO A 51 -12.85 32.52 1.56
C PRO A 51 -12.20 32.41 2.94
N ARG A 52 -12.83 31.71 3.90
CA ARG A 52 -12.27 31.47 5.24
C ARG A 52 -11.16 30.41 5.24
N LEU A 53 -11.23 29.43 4.36
CA LEU A 53 -10.22 28.36 4.25
C LEU A 53 -9.06 28.70 3.31
N GLN A 54 -9.25 29.62 2.35
CA GLN A 54 -8.21 30.02 1.40
C GLN A 54 -6.90 30.45 2.08
N PRO A 55 -6.90 31.32 3.11
CA PRO A 55 -5.67 31.76 3.77
C PRO A 55 -4.83 30.61 4.37
N LEU A 56 -5.45 29.51 4.80
CA LEU A 56 -4.74 28.34 5.35
C LEU A 56 -3.75 27.74 4.34
N PHE A 57 -4.06 27.83 3.04
CA PHE A 57 -3.33 27.15 1.99
C PHE A 57 -2.55 28.11 1.08
N GLU A 58 -2.47 29.41 1.43
CA GLU A 58 -1.58 30.37 0.77
C GLU A 58 -0.10 30.01 1.01
N LYS A 59 0.20 29.51 2.22
CA LYS A 59 1.52 28.99 2.59
C LYS A 59 1.35 27.59 3.16
N THR A 60 1.98 26.63 2.52
CA THR A 60 1.99 25.24 2.96
C THR A 60 3.40 24.77 3.29
N LYS A 61 3.47 23.68 4.05
CA LYS A 61 4.70 22.90 4.24
C LYS A 61 4.42 21.44 3.90
N THR A 62 5.42 20.77 3.34
CA THR A 62 5.37 19.33 3.09
C THR A 62 5.87 18.59 4.30
N VAL A 63 5.11 17.59 4.75
CA VAL A 63 5.40 16.78 5.93
C VAL A 63 5.67 15.35 5.50
N CYS A 64 6.76 14.77 5.99
CA CYS A 64 7.08 13.36 5.77
C CYS A 64 6.51 12.48 6.89
N PHE A 65 5.78 11.43 6.53
CA PHE A 65 5.29 10.42 7.47
C PHE A 65 5.42 9.03 6.85
N GLY A 66 6.15 8.14 7.52
CA GLY A 66 6.43 6.82 6.99
C GLY A 66 7.15 6.90 5.64
N ARG A 67 6.51 6.38 4.60
CA ARG A 67 7.02 6.41 3.20
C ARG A 67 6.32 7.47 2.35
N PHE A 68 5.60 8.39 2.97
CA PHE A 68 4.63 9.26 2.32
C PHE A 68 4.84 10.72 2.69
N LEU A 69 4.19 11.59 1.90
CA LEU A 69 4.19 13.03 2.05
C LEU A 69 2.75 13.54 2.08
N ILE A 70 2.51 14.61 2.83
CA ILE A 70 1.26 15.40 2.79
C ILE A 70 1.63 16.88 2.81
N ASP A 71 0.85 17.73 2.14
CA ASP A 71 0.98 19.18 2.27
C ASP A 71 -0.08 19.70 3.24
N VAL A 72 0.38 20.43 4.25
CA VAL A 72 -0.47 21.00 5.30
C VAL A 72 -0.25 22.52 5.38
N PRO A 73 -1.19 23.29 5.96
CA PRO A 73 -0.96 24.70 6.26
C PRO A 73 0.35 24.91 7.01
N ALA A 74 1.12 25.94 6.66
CA ALA A 74 2.41 26.20 7.30
C ALA A 74 2.29 26.40 8.83
N THR A 75 1.15 26.94 9.28
CA THR A 75 0.79 27.17 10.69
C THR A 75 0.31 25.92 11.42
N ALA A 76 0.07 24.81 10.72
CA ALA A 76 -0.42 23.58 11.34
C ALA A 76 0.64 22.92 12.22
N THR A 77 0.21 22.39 13.36
CA THR A 77 1.04 21.53 14.21
C THR A 77 0.90 20.09 13.73
N VAL A 78 2.04 19.44 13.48
CA VAL A 78 2.09 18.01 13.17
C VAL A 78 2.30 17.26 14.47
N VAL A 79 1.50 16.24 14.71
CA VAL A 79 1.59 15.39 15.89
C VAL A 79 1.95 13.99 15.44
N TYR A 80 3.16 13.55 15.71
CA TYR A 80 3.53 12.16 15.49
C TYR A 80 3.10 11.33 16.70
N GLY A 81 2.45 10.20 16.46
CA GLY A 81 2.28 9.19 17.50
C GLY A 81 3.53 8.33 17.60
N ALA A 82 3.62 7.52 18.66
CA ALA A 82 4.61 6.45 18.69
C ALA A 82 4.42 5.54 17.48
N VAL A 83 5.51 5.28 16.77
CA VAL A 83 5.51 4.48 15.55
C VAL A 83 5.91 3.05 15.88
N ASP A 84 5.33 2.07 15.19
CA ASP A 84 5.88 0.71 15.20
C ASP A 84 6.63 0.51 13.89
N ALA A 85 7.96 0.49 13.95
CA ALA A 85 8.84 0.24 12.80
C ALA A 85 9.84 -0.84 13.21
N SER A 86 9.42 -2.11 13.09
CA SER A 86 9.98 -3.30 13.77
C SER A 86 9.93 -3.28 15.31
N THR A 87 10.14 -2.12 15.93
CA THR A 87 9.99 -1.88 17.37
C THR A 87 9.11 -0.65 17.57
N ARG A 88 8.48 -0.51 18.74
CA ARG A 88 7.76 0.70 19.10
C ARG A 88 8.80 1.80 19.37
N ILE A 89 8.68 2.98 18.76
CA ILE A 89 9.62 4.09 18.90
C ILE A 89 8.86 5.37 19.24
N GLU A 90 9.33 6.06 20.26
CA GLU A 90 8.82 7.35 20.73
C GLU A 90 9.97 8.35 20.89
N ARG A 91 9.71 9.62 20.56
CA ARG A 91 10.65 10.73 20.70
C ARG A 91 10.31 11.53 21.95
N LEU A 92 11.35 11.91 22.70
CA LEU A 92 11.32 12.91 23.75
C LEU A 92 12.19 14.10 23.28
N PRO A 93 11.57 15.17 22.76
CA PRO A 93 12.29 16.32 22.21
C PRO A 93 13.15 17.03 23.27
N ASP A 94 14.38 17.41 22.91
CA ASP A 94 15.34 18.12 23.79
C ASP A 94 15.72 17.39 25.09
N GLU A 95 15.43 16.08 25.19
CA GLU A 95 15.70 15.25 26.38
C GLU A 95 16.98 14.40 26.25
N GLY A 96 17.73 14.53 25.17
CA GLY A 96 18.91 13.70 24.86
C GLY A 96 19.99 13.74 25.95
N SER A 97 20.21 14.90 26.57
CA SER A 97 21.17 15.05 27.67
C SER A 97 20.72 14.41 28.98
N LYS A 98 19.42 14.07 29.12
CA LYS A 98 18.84 13.49 30.33
C LYS A 98 18.79 11.96 30.32
N LEU A 99 19.47 11.32 29.36
CA LEU A 99 19.57 9.86 29.25
C LEU A 99 19.77 9.16 30.60
N SER A 100 20.78 9.59 31.38
CA SER A 100 21.10 8.96 32.67
C SER A 100 19.98 9.11 33.69
N GLU A 101 19.24 10.22 33.68
CA GLU A 101 18.10 10.45 34.57
C GLU A 101 16.94 9.52 34.21
N TYR A 102 16.61 9.39 32.93
CA TYR A 102 15.54 8.49 32.46
C TYR A 102 15.85 7.02 32.79
N VAL A 103 17.09 6.57 32.52
CA VAL A 103 17.52 5.20 32.83
C VAL A 103 17.48 4.96 34.34
N ALA A 104 18.05 5.85 35.16
CA ALA A 104 18.07 5.68 36.60
C ALA A 104 16.66 5.71 37.23
N LYS A 105 15.78 6.58 36.73
CA LYS A 105 14.39 6.64 37.14
C LYS A 105 13.69 5.31 36.83
N ARG A 106 13.84 4.80 35.60
CA ARG A 106 13.20 3.55 35.20
C ARG A 106 13.72 2.34 35.96
N GLU A 107 15.02 2.28 36.22
CA GLU A 107 15.60 1.25 37.09
C GLU A 107 15.01 1.30 38.49
N THR A 108 14.85 2.50 39.06
CA THR A 108 14.30 2.67 40.41
C THR A 108 12.85 2.23 40.48
N GLU A 109 12.04 2.60 39.48
CA GLU A 109 10.66 2.13 39.32
C GLU A 109 10.60 0.59 39.34
N LEU A 110 11.34 -0.06 38.44
CA LEU A 110 11.33 -1.52 38.33
C LEU A 110 11.90 -2.22 39.58
N LYS A 111 12.88 -1.62 40.26
CA LYS A 111 13.42 -2.14 41.53
C LYS A 111 12.43 -2.04 42.69
N SER A 112 11.48 -1.10 42.63
CA SER A 112 10.44 -0.92 43.65
C SER A 112 9.23 -1.82 43.46
N GLU A 113 9.03 -2.36 42.25
CA GLU A 113 7.90 -3.23 41.91
C GLU A 113 8.24 -4.72 42.14
N ILE A 114 7.38 -5.44 42.88
CA ILE A 114 7.60 -6.82 43.32
C ILE A 114 6.92 -7.81 42.36
N ARG A 115 7.54 -8.98 42.12
CA ARG A 115 6.98 -10.10 41.32
C ARG A 115 6.08 -11.06 42.14
N TYR A 116 5.06 -11.66 41.51
CA TYR A 116 4.21 -12.73 42.07
C TYR A 116 4.60 -14.11 41.47
N PRO A 117 4.40 -15.27 42.13
CA PRO A 117 3.93 -15.51 43.50
C PRO A 117 5.11 -15.59 44.48
N ARG A 118 5.44 -14.49 45.17
CA ARG A 118 6.44 -14.45 46.26
C ARG A 118 7.69 -15.31 46.02
N THR A 119 8.27 -15.24 44.83
CA THR A 119 9.60 -15.80 44.55
C THR A 119 10.64 -14.85 45.13
N LYS A 120 10.92 -15.03 46.44
CA LYS A 120 12.09 -14.47 47.18
C LYS A 120 12.53 -13.03 46.84
N GLY A 121 11.60 -12.08 46.72
CA GLY A 121 11.97 -10.65 46.65
C GLY A 121 12.71 -10.22 45.38
N LEU A 122 12.54 -10.93 44.26
CA LEU A 122 12.96 -10.42 42.96
C LEU A 122 12.02 -9.28 42.55
N ASN A 123 12.61 -8.10 42.33
CA ASN A 123 11.92 -6.97 41.76
C ASN A 123 11.81 -7.14 40.23
N ARG A 124 11.12 -6.23 39.56
CA ARG A 124 10.92 -6.30 38.10
C ARG A 124 12.15 -5.92 37.28
N TYR A 125 13.23 -5.46 37.91
CA TYR A 125 14.47 -5.12 37.22
C TYR A 125 15.35 -6.36 37.03
N GLU A 126 15.81 -6.59 35.80
CA GLU A 126 16.74 -7.68 35.49
C GLU A 126 18.17 -7.12 35.33
N LYS A 127 18.37 -6.24 34.34
CA LYS A 127 19.69 -5.67 34.04
C LYS A 127 19.58 -4.43 33.15
N THR A 128 20.62 -3.60 33.20
CA THR A 128 20.90 -2.55 32.21
C THR A 128 22.21 -2.88 31.51
N LEU A 129 22.25 -2.70 30.19
CA LEU A 129 23.43 -2.96 29.35
C LEU A 129 23.65 -1.82 28.35
N ASP A 130 24.89 -1.72 27.87
CA ASP A 130 25.22 -0.83 26.76
C ASP A 130 24.71 -1.42 25.44
N GLY A 131 24.16 -0.55 24.59
CA GLY A 131 23.68 -0.91 23.27
C GLY A 131 24.76 -0.91 22.19
N ALA A 132 24.31 -1.04 20.95
CA ALA A 132 25.11 -1.13 19.74
C ALA A 132 25.75 0.19 19.27
N ILE A 133 25.23 1.33 19.70
CA ILE A 133 25.70 2.67 19.33
C ILE A 133 26.14 3.46 20.57
N PRO A 134 27.04 4.45 20.43
CA PRO A 134 27.50 5.26 21.56
C PRO A 134 26.34 5.92 22.33
N GLY A 135 26.34 5.76 23.66
CA GLY A 135 25.31 6.33 24.52
C GLY A 135 23.99 5.55 24.57
N GLN A 136 23.78 4.52 23.74
CA GLN A 136 22.59 3.69 23.85
C GLN A 136 22.60 2.88 25.15
N LYS A 137 21.50 2.91 25.90
CA LYS A 137 21.28 2.07 27.08
C LYS A 137 20.06 1.19 26.88
N ILE A 138 20.21 -0.11 27.12
CA ILE A 138 19.12 -1.07 27.04
C ILE A 138 18.82 -1.55 28.45
N LEU A 139 17.59 -1.32 28.89
CA LEU A 139 17.06 -1.75 30.17
C LEU A 139 16.16 -2.96 29.94
N VAL A 140 16.42 -4.03 30.69
CA VAL A 140 15.61 -5.25 30.71
C VAL A 140 14.88 -5.32 32.05
N GLY A 141 13.55 -5.41 31.99
CA GLY A 141 12.71 -5.70 33.14
C GLY A 141 11.62 -6.71 32.79
N PHE A 142 10.93 -7.25 33.79
CA PHE A 142 9.78 -8.12 33.58
C PHE A 142 8.55 -7.27 33.22
N LYS A 143 7.76 -7.70 32.23
CA LYS A 143 6.61 -6.97 31.66
C LYS A 143 5.42 -6.88 32.61
N ASP A 144 5.19 -7.91 33.39
CA ASP A 144 4.06 -8.06 34.29
C ASP A 144 4.46 -8.81 35.56
N PHE A 145 3.50 -9.00 36.47
CA PHE A 145 3.70 -9.69 37.74
C PHE A 145 3.99 -11.18 37.57
N ASP A 146 3.50 -11.80 36.50
CA ASP A 146 3.70 -13.22 36.20
C ASP A 146 5.16 -13.46 35.78
N GLY A 147 5.75 -12.50 35.07
CA GLY A 147 7.15 -12.51 34.70
C GLY A 147 7.47 -13.59 33.68
N ASP A 148 6.52 -13.85 32.79
CA ASP A 148 6.68 -14.76 31.65
C ASP A 148 7.29 -14.03 30.44
N PHE A 149 7.24 -12.69 30.44
CA PHE A 149 7.82 -11.83 29.43
C PHE A 149 8.73 -10.76 30.03
N TYR A 150 9.81 -10.47 29.34
CA TYR A 150 10.56 -9.24 29.49
C TYR A 150 9.89 -8.10 28.72
N LYS A 151 9.90 -6.91 29.33
CA LYS A 151 9.82 -5.62 28.65
C LYS A 151 11.25 -5.10 28.48
N VAL A 152 11.63 -4.83 27.24
CA VAL A 152 12.98 -4.37 26.90
C VAL A 152 12.88 -2.97 26.31
N GLU A 153 13.52 -2.02 26.96
CA GLU A 153 13.47 -0.59 26.62
C GLU A 153 14.87 -0.11 26.24
N SER A 154 15.04 0.42 25.03
CA SER A 154 16.30 1.01 24.56
C SER A 154 16.19 2.52 24.51
N TYR A 155 17.06 3.21 25.24
CA TYR A 155 17.18 4.66 25.30
C TYR A 155 18.34 5.10 24.40
N ILE A 156 18.04 5.95 23.42
CA ILE A 156 18.96 6.34 22.35
C ILE A 156 19.06 7.87 22.32
N PRO A 157 20.17 8.47 22.77
CA PRO A 157 20.42 9.89 22.53
C PRO A 157 20.72 10.10 21.04
N LEU A 158 20.00 11.00 20.40
CA LEU A 158 20.15 11.28 18.98
C LEU A 158 20.00 12.79 18.73
N GLY A 159 21.14 13.47 18.51
CA GLY A 159 21.16 14.93 18.52
C GLY A 159 20.83 15.48 19.91
N ASN A 160 19.88 16.40 19.99
CA ASN A 160 19.37 16.94 21.26
C ASN A 160 18.26 16.08 21.87
N ASP A 161 17.74 15.11 21.13
CA ASP A 161 16.55 14.34 21.51
C ASP A 161 16.92 13.00 22.16
N LEU A 162 15.96 12.45 22.89
CA LEU A 162 16.02 11.09 23.40
C LEU A 162 14.94 10.24 22.74
N TYR A 163 15.33 9.12 22.15
CA TYR A 163 14.40 8.14 21.60
C TYR A 163 14.28 6.95 22.54
N ILE A 164 13.05 6.49 22.76
CA ILE A 164 12.76 5.27 23.50
C ILE A 164 12.21 4.25 22.52
N GLN A 165 12.92 3.13 22.38
CA GLN A 165 12.44 1.96 21.68
C GLN A 165 11.95 0.92 22.68
N GLU A 166 10.82 0.30 22.40
CA GLU A 166 10.23 -0.72 23.26
C GLU A 166 9.97 -2.01 22.46
N THR A 167 10.27 -3.14 23.09
CA THR A 167 9.89 -4.46 22.61
C THR A 167 9.66 -5.44 23.77
N HIS A 168 9.18 -6.63 23.45
CA HIS A 168 8.92 -7.71 24.41
C HIS A 168 9.59 -9.00 23.98
N ALA A 169 9.99 -9.81 24.97
CA ALA A 169 10.59 -11.12 24.74
C ALA A 169 10.07 -12.12 25.77
N PRO A 170 9.88 -13.40 25.43
CA PRO A 170 9.57 -14.40 26.43
C PRO A 170 10.78 -14.64 27.35
N VAL A 171 10.51 -14.94 28.61
CA VAL A 171 11.55 -15.30 29.59
C VAL A 171 12.11 -16.69 29.30
N GLU A 172 11.23 -17.63 28.96
CA GLU A 172 11.61 -18.94 28.42
C GLU A 172 11.62 -18.86 26.89
N PRO A 173 12.78 -19.01 26.23
CA PRO A 173 12.87 -18.89 24.79
C PRO A 173 11.99 -19.92 24.06
N TYR A 174 11.27 -19.47 23.04
CA TYR A 174 10.49 -20.39 22.22
C TYR A 174 11.40 -21.25 21.35
N LYS A 175 11.14 -22.56 21.34
CA LYS A 175 11.76 -23.47 20.37
C LYS A 175 10.99 -23.35 19.05
N ILE A 176 11.50 -22.54 18.13
CA ILE A 176 10.93 -22.47 16.78
C ILE A 176 11.28 -23.78 16.05
N THR A 177 10.35 -24.73 16.03
CA THR A 177 10.47 -25.98 15.26
C THR A 177 9.53 -25.92 14.05
N GLY A 178 10.09 -25.80 12.84
CA GLY A 178 9.31 -25.80 11.60
C GLY A 178 8.90 -24.41 11.09
N GLN A 179 8.46 -24.35 9.83
CA GLN A 179 8.11 -23.15 9.06
C GLN A 179 6.90 -22.37 9.64
N GLU A 180 7.00 -21.79 10.83
CA GLU A 180 6.10 -20.71 11.28
C GLU A 180 6.61 -19.35 10.76
N ALA A 181 6.94 -19.28 9.47
CA ALA A 181 7.62 -18.16 8.82
C ALA A 181 6.81 -16.85 8.74
N ASN A 182 5.60 -16.81 9.29
CA ASN A 182 4.66 -15.69 9.18
C ASN A 182 4.34 -14.99 10.52
N LYS A 183 5.09 -15.23 11.60
CA LYS A 183 4.99 -14.39 12.80
C LYS A 183 6.32 -13.71 13.11
N PRO A 184 6.35 -12.39 13.36
CA PRO A 184 7.48 -11.74 14.01
C PRO A 184 7.43 -12.00 15.51
N LEU A 185 7.64 -13.25 15.89
CA LEU A 185 7.73 -13.56 17.30
C LEU A 185 9.20 -13.44 17.68
N ILE A 186 9.56 -12.34 18.33
CA ILE A 186 10.79 -12.26 19.10
C ILE A 186 10.76 -13.45 20.06
N SER A 187 11.64 -14.42 19.82
CA SER A 187 11.61 -15.73 20.42
C SER A 187 12.48 -15.84 21.67
N SER A 188 13.33 -14.85 21.90
CA SER A 188 14.28 -14.81 23.01
C SER A 188 14.65 -13.37 23.38
N LEU A 189 15.21 -13.19 24.58
CA LEU A 189 15.76 -11.91 25.02
C LEU A 189 16.90 -11.42 24.12
N ASP A 190 17.77 -12.32 23.65
CA ASP A 190 18.90 -11.96 22.79
C ASP A 190 18.43 -11.44 21.42
N GLU A 191 17.37 -12.05 20.85
CA GLU A 191 16.73 -11.56 19.63
C GLU A 191 16.12 -10.17 19.84
N ALA A 192 15.45 -9.94 20.97
CA ALA A 192 14.87 -8.64 21.31
C ALA A 192 15.94 -7.53 21.38
N ILE A 193 17.06 -7.82 22.07
CA ILE A 193 18.20 -6.91 22.17
C ILE A 193 18.84 -6.69 20.79
N SER A 194 18.95 -7.74 19.97
CA SER A 194 19.46 -7.65 18.60
C SER A 194 18.59 -6.73 17.73
N GLU A 195 17.26 -6.87 17.78
CA GLU A 195 16.34 -6.03 17.01
C GLU A 195 16.40 -4.55 17.42
N LEU A 196 16.46 -4.26 18.73
CA LEU A 196 16.68 -2.89 19.23
C LEU A 196 18.00 -2.31 18.72
N ASN A 197 19.07 -3.10 18.76
CA ASN A 197 20.38 -2.69 18.26
C ASN A 197 20.39 -2.44 16.74
N ILE A 198 19.73 -3.28 15.95
CA ILE A 198 19.60 -3.10 14.50
C ILE A 198 18.82 -1.83 14.19
N SER A 199 17.69 -1.63 14.88
CA SER A 199 16.85 -0.44 14.74
C SER A 199 17.63 0.84 15.11
N ALA A 200 18.33 0.84 16.24
CA ALA A 200 19.15 1.97 16.69
C ALA A 200 20.24 2.37 15.67
N ARG A 201 20.89 1.40 15.01
CA ARG A 201 21.92 1.68 13.97
C ARG A 201 21.35 2.36 12.72
N ARG A 202 20.06 2.17 12.45
CA ARG A 202 19.37 2.70 11.26
C ARG A 202 18.60 3.98 11.54
N LEU A 203 18.54 4.40 12.81
CA LEU A 203 17.85 5.60 13.22
C LEU A 203 18.78 6.81 13.03
N HIS A 204 18.34 7.75 12.21
CA HIS A 204 19.07 8.96 11.87
C HIS A 204 18.24 10.18 12.27
N ALA A 205 18.88 11.17 12.89
CA ALA A 205 18.25 12.46 13.11
C ALA A 205 17.91 13.10 11.76
N ARG A 206 16.78 13.82 11.70
CA ARG A 206 16.43 14.66 10.55
C ARG A 206 15.78 15.95 11.03
N ALA A 207 15.87 17.00 10.23
CA ALA A 207 15.04 18.17 10.47
C ALA A 207 13.56 17.88 10.13
N ASP A 208 12.63 18.59 10.75
CA ASP A 208 11.19 18.38 10.52
C ASP A 208 10.78 18.58 9.06
N ASP A 209 11.43 19.53 8.38
CA ASP A 209 11.24 19.89 6.97
C ASP A 209 12.14 19.11 6.00
N GLU A 210 13.04 18.28 6.52
CA GLU A 210 13.88 17.42 5.70
C GLU A 210 13.07 16.25 5.13
N ILE A 211 13.18 16.05 3.81
CA ILE A 211 12.56 14.94 3.07
C ILE A 211 13.67 13.99 2.59
N PRO A 212 13.85 12.83 3.25
CA PRO A 212 14.86 11.85 2.86
C PRO A 212 14.59 11.28 1.45
N VAL A 213 15.63 11.21 0.63
CA VAL A 213 15.56 10.65 -0.75
C VAL A 213 16.00 9.19 -0.83
N THR A 214 16.29 8.58 0.31
CA THR A 214 16.65 7.16 0.45
C THR A 214 15.46 6.31 0.87
N PRO A 215 15.47 4.98 0.61
CA PRO A 215 14.44 4.08 1.10
C PRO A 215 14.40 4.06 2.64
N GLY A 216 13.20 4.17 3.22
CA GLY A 216 13.05 4.19 4.68
C GLY A 216 11.79 4.90 5.16
N VAL A 217 11.69 5.09 6.47
CA VAL A 217 10.48 5.53 7.16
C VAL A 217 10.76 6.80 7.96
N CYS A 218 10.02 7.88 7.68
CA CYS A 218 10.04 9.12 8.47
C CYS A 218 9.19 8.97 9.73
N LEU A 219 9.75 9.35 10.87
CA LEU A 219 9.05 9.52 12.15
C LEU A 219 9.39 10.90 12.75
N ASP A 220 8.92 11.17 13.96
CA ASP A 220 9.17 12.43 14.65
C ASP A 220 10.67 12.69 14.81
N GLY A 221 11.19 13.81 14.26
CA GLY A 221 12.60 14.21 14.33
C GLY A 221 13.63 13.22 13.75
N ALA A 222 13.19 12.09 13.19
CA ALA A 222 14.10 11.03 12.75
C ALA A 222 13.63 10.28 11.49
N PHE A 223 14.54 9.49 10.96
CA PHE A 223 14.38 8.62 9.81
C PHE A 223 14.99 7.25 10.09
N ILE A 224 14.28 6.18 9.73
CA ILE A 224 14.82 4.82 9.76
C ILE A 224 15.20 4.43 8.33
N ASP A 225 16.49 4.17 8.12
CA ASP A 225 17.01 3.65 6.86
C ASP A 225 16.51 2.22 6.61
N ASP A 226 15.88 2.00 5.46
CA ASP A 226 15.44 0.69 4.98
C ASP A 226 15.97 0.39 3.57
N SER A 227 17.16 0.88 3.24
CA SER A 227 17.84 0.58 1.98
C SER A 227 18.07 -0.92 1.78
N ALA A 228 18.18 -1.68 2.87
CA ALA A 228 18.29 -3.13 2.84
C ALA A 228 16.95 -3.87 2.63
N GLY A 229 15.80 -3.17 2.66
CA GLY A 229 14.46 -3.76 2.46
C GLY A 229 14.10 -4.80 3.54
N THR A 230 14.50 -4.55 4.78
CA THR A 230 14.35 -5.50 5.89
C THR A 230 13.28 -5.09 6.90
N LEU A 231 12.78 -3.85 6.88
CA LEU A 231 11.62 -3.48 7.67
C LEU A 231 10.39 -4.29 7.22
N ARG A 232 9.80 -5.01 8.17
CA ARG A 232 8.64 -5.89 7.96
C ARG A 232 7.36 -5.28 8.53
N PHE A 233 7.48 -4.61 9.68
CA PHE A 233 6.37 -4.02 10.42
C PHE A 233 6.47 -2.51 10.38
N GLU A 234 5.38 -1.88 9.96
CA GLU A 234 5.24 -0.44 9.92
C GLU A 234 3.79 -0.13 10.34
N ASN A 235 3.63 0.63 11.41
CA ASN A 235 2.37 1.27 11.81
C ASN A 235 2.70 2.71 12.17
N ILE A 236 2.34 3.63 11.29
CA ILE A 236 2.78 5.01 11.30
C ILE A 236 1.56 5.94 11.47
N PRO A 237 1.23 6.31 12.73
CA PRO A 237 0.21 7.32 13.00
C PRO A 237 0.78 8.74 12.92
N MET A 238 0.03 9.65 12.30
CA MET A 238 0.31 11.08 12.26
C MET A 238 -0.99 11.87 12.37
N GLY A 239 -0.98 12.94 13.13
CA GLY A 239 -2.05 13.93 13.24
C GLY A 239 -1.63 15.29 12.67
N VAL A 240 -2.61 16.04 12.20
CA VAL A 240 -2.47 17.46 11.84
C VAL A 240 -3.48 18.25 12.67
N ARG A 241 -3.03 19.32 13.31
CA ARG A 241 -3.86 20.24 14.11
C ARG A 241 -3.78 21.63 13.51
N LEU A 242 -4.93 22.23 13.23
CA LEU A 242 -5.02 23.54 12.62
C LEU A 242 -5.12 24.60 13.71
N LYS A 243 -4.24 25.60 13.68
CA LYS A 243 -4.24 26.66 14.70
C LYS A 243 -5.51 27.51 14.65
N GLU A 244 -6.00 27.74 13.44
CA GLU A 244 -7.16 28.57 13.14
C GLU A 244 -8.48 27.85 13.43
N PHE A 245 -8.44 26.51 13.48
CA PHE A 245 -9.60 25.63 13.76
C PHE A 245 -9.19 24.52 14.75
N PRO A 246 -9.01 24.85 16.05
CA PRO A 246 -8.43 23.93 17.03
C PRO A 246 -9.26 22.67 17.31
N ASP A 247 -10.58 22.71 17.07
CA ASP A 247 -11.50 21.58 17.22
C ASP A 247 -11.44 20.59 16.06
N VAL A 248 -10.69 20.92 14.99
CA VAL A 248 -10.55 20.10 13.80
C VAL A 248 -9.30 19.23 13.92
N HIS A 249 -9.52 17.93 14.06
CA HIS A 249 -8.46 16.93 14.17
C HIS A 249 -8.43 16.09 12.90
N PHE A 250 -7.34 16.21 12.14
CA PHE A 250 -7.05 15.34 11.00
C PHE A 250 -6.00 14.29 11.42
N SER A 251 -6.17 13.04 10.98
CA SER A 251 -5.25 11.95 11.28
C SER A 251 -5.07 11.00 10.11
N ILE A 252 -3.88 10.43 10.00
CA ILE A 252 -3.50 9.41 9.03
C ILE A 252 -2.82 8.29 9.81
N ARG A 253 -3.22 7.05 9.54
CA ARG A 253 -2.50 5.85 9.93
C ARG A 253 -2.15 5.07 8.68
N SER A 254 -0.87 4.84 8.47
CA SER A 254 -0.37 3.91 7.46
C SER A 254 0.15 2.65 8.13
N SER A 255 -0.39 1.48 7.79
CA SER A 255 0.00 0.21 8.41
C SER A 255 0.27 -0.87 7.36
N ARG A 256 1.43 -1.51 7.41
CA ARG A 256 1.66 -2.70 6.60
C ARG A 256 0.68 -3.79 7.02
N ASN A 257 -0.03 -4.34 6.05
CA ASN A 257 -1.04 -5.37 6.24
C ASN A 257 -0.44 -6.80 6.37
N GLN A 258 0.88 -6.95 6.23
CA GLN A 258 1.62 -8.21 6.48
C GLN A 258 1.08 -9.40 5.68
N GLY A 259 0.56 -9.16 4.47
CA GLY A 259 -0.07 -10.20 3.66
C GLY A 259 -1.54 -10.50 4.02
N ASN A 260 -2.08 -9.88 5.07
CA ASN A 260 -3.42 -10.15 5.58
C ASN A 260 -4.39 -9.01 5.23
N LEU A 261 -5.25 -9.25 4.24
CA LEU A 261 -6.37 -8.37 3.92
C LEU A 261 -7.65 -8.95 4.53
N ILE A 262 -8.20 -8.27 5.54
CA ILE A 262 -9.46 -8.68 6.17
C ILE A 262 -10.59 -7.85 5.54
N GLU A 263 -11.33 -8.41 4.59
CA GLU A 263 -12.38 -7.68 3.86
C GLU A 263 -13.46 -7.09 4.78
N SER A 264 -13.84 -7.78 5.85
CA SER A 264 -14.80 -7.27 6.85
C SER A 264 -14.29 -6.03 7.60
N SER A 265 -12.97 -5.78 7.59
CA SER A 265 -12.37 -4.58 8.16
C SER A 265 -12.42 -3.37 7.22
N ALA A 266 -12.84 -3.54 5.96
CA ALA A 266 -13.07 -2.43 5.04
C ALA A 266 -14.17 -1.49 5.56
N LEU A 267 -14.15 -0.22 5.12
CA LEU A 267 -15.06 0.79 5.67
C LEU A 267 -16.53 0.56 5.30
N GLU A 268 -16.82 0.18 4.05
CA GLU A 268 -18.20 -0.06 3.61
C GLU A 268 -18.95 -1.12 4.47
N PRO A 269 -18.44 -2.35 4.65
CA PRO A 269 -19.13 -3.35 5.48
C PRO A 269 -19.27 -2.90 6.92
N ARG A 270 -18.29 -2.18 7.48
CA ARG A 270 -18.37 -1.63 8.85
C ARG A 270 -19.48 -0.60 9.01
N ILE A 271 -19.70 0.27 8.02
CA ILE A 271 -20.80 1.25 8.07
C ILE A 271 -22.15 0.53 7.92
N LYS A 272 -22.25 -0.48 7.05
CA LYS A 272 -23.48 -1.29 6.94
C LYS A 272 -23.80 -1.97 8.27
N GLN A 273 -22.79 -2.55 8.92
CA GLN A 273 -22.96 -3.17 10.22
C GLN A 273 -23.34 -2.16 11.31
N ALA A 274 -22.73 -0.97 11.33
CA ALA A 274 -23.09 0.09 12.27
C ALA A 274 -24.54 0.56 12.11
N GLU A 275 -25.04 0.63 10.87
CA GLU A 275 -26.44 0.95 10.55
C GLU A 275 -27.40 -0.13 11.05
N GLU A 276 -27.10 -1.40 10.77
CA GLU A 276 -27.88 -2.56 11.25
C GLU A 276 -27.91 -2.63 12.78
N ASP A 277 -26.76 -2.41 13.43
CA ASP A 277 -26.62 -2.41 14.87
C ASP A 277 -27.39 -1.24 15.51
N ALA A 278 -27.32 -0.04 14.94
CA ALA A 278 -28.09 1.11 15.40
C ALA A 278 -29.61 0.84 15.32
N ASN A 279 -30.08 0.24 14.23
CA ASN A 279 -31.48 -0.15 14.08
C ASN A 279 -31.88 -1.19 15.14
N ARG A 280 -31.05 -2.22 15.35
CA ARG A 280 -31.30 -3.28 16.34
C ARG A 280 -31.34 -2.74 17.77
N MET A 281 -30.53 -1.73 18.08
CA MET A 281 -30.45 -1.11 19.41
C MET A 281 -31.49 0.02 19.63
N GLY A 282 -32.43 0.23 18.71
CA GLY A 282 -33.45 1.28 18.82
C GLY A 282 -32.94 2.70 18.52
N MET A 283 -31.70 2.82 18.02
CA MET A 283 -31.06 4.08 17.62
C MET A 283 -31.30 4.44 16.15
N GLY A 284 -32.16 3.70 15.42
CA GLY A 284 -32.44 3.92 14.01
C GLY A 284 -32.96 5.34 13.68
N HIS A 285 -33.77 5.94 14.56
CA HIS A 285 -34.22 7.32 14.38
C HIS A 285 -33.06 8.34 14.48
N TRP A 286 -32.10 8.12 15.39
CA TRP A 286 -30.91 8.96 15.46
C TRP A 286 -30.04 8.76 14.22
N TYR A 287 -29.82 7.49 13.82
CA TYR A 287 -29.01 7.15 12.65
C TYR A 287 -29.57 7.75 11.35
N GLY A 288 -30.89 7.74 11.18
CA GLY A 288 -31.57 8.35 10.02
C GLY A 288 -31.44 9.87 9.92
N ARG A 289 -30.97 10.55 10.97
CA ARG A 289 -30.68 12.00 10.96
C ARG A 289 -29.22 12.32 10.61
N ILE A 290 -28.37 11.31 10.42
CA ILE A 290 -27.00 11.53 9.97
C ILE A 290 -27.02 12.12 8.55
N LYS A 291 -26.39 13.28 8.38
CA LYS A 291 -26.27 13.92 7.07
C LYS A 291 -25.04 13.36 6.36
N VAL A 292 -25.24 12.52 5.36
CA VAL A 292 -24.16 11.92 4.55
C VAL A 292 -23.85 12.82 3.36
N PHE A 293 -22.60 13.29 3.24
CA PHE A 293 -22.14 14.12 2.12
C PHE A 293 -21.61 13.27 0.96
N ARG A 294 -20.79 12.27 1.27
CA ARG A 294 -20.25 11.30 0.31
C ARG A 294 -20.13 9.94 0.97
N ARG A 295 -20.40 8.88 0.21
CA ARG A 295 -20.25 7.49 0.62
C ARG A 295 -19.99 6.66 -0.63
N GLY A 296 -18.80 6.09 -0.78
CA GLY A 296 -18.43 5.34 -1.98
C GLY A 296 -16.93 5.13 -2.17
N GLU A 297 -16.56 4.44 -3.24
CA GLU A 297 -15.16 4.23 -3.61
C GLU A 297 -14.45 5.54 -3.95
N ARG A 298 -13.20 5.67 -3.51
CA ARG A 298 -12.30 6.81 -3.80
C ARG A 298 -10.88 6.30 -4.04
N GLN A 299 -10.18 6.99 -4.95
CA GLN A 299 -8.75 6.83 -5.09
C GLN A 299 -8.00 8.01 -4.47
N ILE A 300 -6.92 7.70 -3.76
CA ILE A 300 -5.92 8.65 -3.29
C ILE A 300 -4.60 8.08 -3.74
N GLU A 301 -3.79 8.78 -4.55
CA GLU A 301 -2.47 8.34 -5.03
C GLU A 301 -2.35 6.82 -5.30
N GLY A 302 -3.18 6.26 -6.18
CA GLY A 302 -3.14 4.83 -6.52
C GLY A 302 -3.58 3.84 -5.43
N TRP A 303 -3.93 4.29 -4.21
CA TRP A 303 -4.76 3.49 -3.30
C TRP A 303 -6.19 3.46 -3.80
N THR A 304 -6.78 2.27 -3.79
CA THR A 304 -8.22 2.08 -3.96
C THR A 304 -8.82 1.82 -2.59
N GLY A 305 -9.79 2.62 -2.20
CA GLY A 305 -10.43 2.52 -0.89
C GLY A 305 -11.85 3.04 -0.92
N TYR A 306 -12.44 3.15 0.26
CA TYR A 306 -13.81 3.63 0.44
C TYR A 306 -13.78 4.89 1.30
N GLU A 307 -14.60 5.87 0.94
CA GLU A 307 -14.79 7.12 1.64
C GLU A 307 -16.20 7.19 2.21
N ALA A 308 -16.33 7.72 3.43
CA ALA A 308 -17.59 8.12 4.02
C ALA A 308 -17.41 9.44 4.78
N LEU A 309 -18.19 10.45 4.40
CA LEU A 309 -18.18 11.79 4.99
C LEU A 309 -19.57 12.07 5.52
N ALA A 310 -19.69 12.24 6.83
CA ALA A 310 -20.97 12.47 7.47
C ALA A 310 -20.88 13.54 8.55
N HIS A 311 -22.00 14.22 8.78
CA HIS A 311 -22.26 15.06 9.95
C HIS A 311 -23.25 14.32 10.85
N LEU A 312 -22.77 13.94 12.03
CA LEU A 312 -23.53 13.22 13.04
C LEU A 312 -24.31 14.20 13.92
N PRO A 313 -25.60 13.96 14.18
CA PRO A 313 -26.40 14.83 15.04
C PRO A 313 -26.03 14.65 16.51
N ALA A 314 -26.25 15.70 17.30
CA ALA A 314 -25.95 15.69 18.73
C ALA A 314 -26.69 14.57 19.49
N GLN A 315 -26.03 14.08 20.54
CA GLN A 315 -26.54 13.19 21.57
C GLN A 315 -26.34 13.84 22.95
N GLU A 316 -26.85 13.23 24.02
CA GLU A 316 -26.90 13.80 25.38
C GLU A 316 -25.56 14.42 25.82
N ASP A 317 -24.45 13.70 25.64
CA ASP A 317 -23.10 14.15 26.03
C ASP A 317 -22.14 14.34 24.85
N VAL A 318 -22.67 14.37 23.62
CA VAL A 318 -21.85 14.45 22.39
C VAL A 318 -22.45 15.50 21.47
N SER A 319 -21.73 16.60 21.29
CA SER A 319 -22.09 17.63 20.32
C SER A 319 -22.14 17.06 18.90
N ALA A 320 -22.98 17.66 18.06
CA ALA A 320 -22.98 17.35 16.64
C ALA A 320 -21.58 17.58 16.06
N HIS A 321 -21.12 16.71 15.16
CA HIS A 321 -19.77 16.80 14.61
C HIS A 321 -19.68 16.11 13.24
N HIS A 322 -18.67 16.48 12.48
CA HIS A 322 -18.27 15.76 11.28
C HIS A 322 -17.40 14.58 11.69
N ASP A 323 -17.67 13.41 11.09
CA ASP A 323 -16.80 12.24 11.18
C ASP A 323 -16.55 11.72 9.76
N PHE A 324 -15.37 12.05 9.24
CA PHE A 324 -14.97 11.79 7.87
C PHE A 324 -13.89 10.73 7.87
N GLN A 325 -14.05 9.72 7.01
CA GLN A 325 -13.10 8.64 6.91
C GLN A 325 -12.86 8.21 5.47
N TYR A 326 -11.60 7.93 5.16
CA TYR A 326 -11.17 7.14 4.02
C TYR A 326 -10.37 5.95 4.51
N ARG A 327 -10.69 4.75 4.01
CA ARG A 327 -9.94 3.54 4.34
C ARG A 327 -9.65 2.74 3.08
N SER A 328 -8.38 2.42 2.88
CA SER A 328 -7.92 1.43 1.91
C SER A 328 -7.24 0.30 2.67
N LEU A 329 -7.56 -0.96 2.33
CA LEU A 329 -6.84 -2.12 2.88
C LEU A 329 -5.43 -2.27 2.27
N GLY A 330 -5.15 -1.52 1.19
CA GLY A 330 -3.88 -1.56 0.48
C GLY A 330 -3.66 -2.88 -0.27
N HIS A 331 -2.39 -3.12 -0.61
CA HIS A 331 -1.90 -4.31 -1.26
C HIS A 331 -1.13 -5.18 -0.25
N PRO A 332 -1.27 -6.51 -0.25
CA PRO A 332 -0.76 -7.39 0.81
C PRO A 332 0.77 -7.33 1.01
N THR A 333 1.51 -6.97 -0.03
CA THR A 333 2.98 -7.05 -0.03
C THR A 333 3.67 -5.77 -0.48
N ASP A 334 2.93 -4.76 -0.93
CA ASP A 334 3.55 -3.53 -1.45
C ASP A 334 3.70 -2.50 -0.31
N PRO A 335 4.94 -2.17 0.10
CA PRO A 335 5.19 -1.20 1.17
C PRO A 335 4.81 0.23 0.79
N LEU A 336 4.58 0.53 -0.49
CA LEU A 336 4.13 1.82 -1.00
C LEU A 336 2.61 1.88 -1.19
N LYS A 337 1.92 0.76 -0.95
CA LYS A 337 0.45 0.64 -0.86
C LYS A 337 0.01 -0.14 0.39
N PRO A 338 0.42 0.25 1.61
CA PRO A 338 -0.05 -0.35 2.85
C PRO A 338 -1.53 -0.04 3.10
N GLU A 339 -2.10 -0.57 4.18
CA GLU A 339 -3.38 -0.08 4.70
C GLU A 339 -3.24 1.42 4.98
N LEU A 340 -4.20 2.20 4.51
CA LEU A 340 -4.28 3.64 4.71
C LEU A 340 -5.63 3.98 5.34
N ASP A 341 -5.60 4.53 6.54
CA ASP A 341 -6.78 5.01 7.29
C ASP A 341 -6.60 6.51 7.53
N VAL A 342 -7.44 7.32 6.91
CA VAL A 342 -7.43 8.78 7.03
C VAL A 342 -8.73 9.20 7.67
N GLN A 343 -8.66 10.02 8.72
CA GLN A 343 -9.83 10.49 9.45
C GLN A 343 -9.77 12.00 9.67
N MET A 344 -10.92 12.65 9.64
CA MET A 344 -11.06 14.05 10.03
C MET A 344 -12.32 14.22 10.87
N GLN A 345 -12.14 14.81 12.05
CA GLN A 345 -13.20 15.03 13.01
C GLN A 345 -13.24 16.50 13.42
N THR A 346 -14.44 17.01 13.70
CA THR A 346 -14.65 18.38 14.21
C THR A 346 -15.25 18.34 15.61
N GLY A 347 -15.31 19.48 16.31
CA GLY A 347 -15.87 19.52 17.66
C GLY A 347 -15.05 18.73 18.69
N VAL A 348 -13.75 18.52 18.44
CA VAL A 348 -12.86 17.84 19.37
C VAL A 348 -12.37 18.83 20.43
N ALA A 349 -12.51 18.48 21.70
CA ALA A 349 -11.92 19.21 22.83
C ALA A 349 -11.46 18.21 23.90
N ASP A 350 -10.35 18.48 24.58
CA ASP A 350 -9.75 17.57 25.57
C ASP A 350 -9.55 16.13 25.03
N ASN A 351 -9.09 16.04 23.78
CA ASN A 351 -8.93 14.78 23.04
C ASN A 351 -10.20 13.92 22.92
N THR A 352 -11.37 14.53 23.08
CA THR A 352 -12.67 13.85 23.03
C THR A 352 -13.54 14.47 21.92
N ILE A 353 -14.03 13.64 21.01
CA ILE A 353 -14.90 14.06 19.90
C ILE A 353 -16.27 14.47 20.45
N GLY A 354 -16.84 15.56 19.93
CA GLY A 354 -18.13 16.08 20.36
C GLY A 354 -18.11 16.78 21.73
N ASN A 355 -16.94 16.97 22.32
CA ASN A 355 -16.77 17.77 23.54
C ASN A 355 -16.81 19.30 23.26
N SER A 356 -16.93 19.70 21.99
CA SER A 356 -17.22 21.08 21.58
C SER A 356 -18.07 21.11 20.30
N HIS A 357 -18.59 22.28 19.96
CA HIS A 357 -19.29 22.49 18.68
C HIS A 357 -18.28 22.67 17.52
N PRO A 358 -18.57 22.15 16.31
CA PRO A 358 -17.75 22.34 15.14
C PRO A 358 -17.56 23.82 14.81
N SER A 359 -16.32 24.25 14.57
CA SER A 359 -16.00 25.64 14.19
C SER A 359 -16.14 25.95 12.69
N ILE A 360 -16.31 24.91 11.87
CA ILE A 360 -16.43 24.97 10.41
C ILE A 360 -17.77 24.44 9.93
N THR A 361 -18.27 24.97 8.81
CA THR A 361 -19.52 24.49 8.19
C THR A 361 -19.33 23.14 7.49
N ASP A 362 -20.44 22.51 7.13
CA ASP A 362 -20.46 21.29 6.32
C ASP A 362 -19.63 21.43 5.02
N GLU A 363 -19.82 22.53 4.30
CA GLU A 363 -19.11 22.81 3.05
C GLU A 363 -17.61 23.05 3.28
N GLU A 364 -17.27 23.75 4.37
CA GLU A 364 -15.89 23.97 4.78
C GLU A 364 -15.20 22.66 5.18
N ALA A 365 -15.88 21.78 5.91
CA ALA A 365 -15.37 20.47 6.28
C ALA A 365 -15.06 19.63 5.03
N VAL A 366 -16.00 19.53 4.08
CA VAL A 366 -15.78 18.77 2.84
C VAL A 366 -14.64 19.35 2.01
N ALA A 367 -14.53 20.68 1.91
CA ALA A 367 -13.46 21.35 1.19
C ALA A 367 -12.08 21.16 1.83
N LEU A 368 -12.00 21.24 3.17
CA LEU A 368 -10.77 21.00 3.91
C LEU A 368 -10.29 19.55 3.75
N TRP A 369 -11.22 18.60 3.87
CA TRP A 369 -10.96 17.18 3.65
C TRP A 369 -10.42 16.90 2.25
N ASP A 370 -11.07 17.43 1.22
CA ASP A 370 -10.61 17.29 -0.17
C ASP A 370 -9.23 17.86 -0.36
N LYS A 371 -8.98 19.06 0.16
CA LYS A 371 -7.70 19.74 0.01
C LYS A 371 -6.56 18.94 0.65
N LEU A 372 -6.71 18.48 1.89
CA LEU A 372 -5.67 17.72 2.59
C LEU A 372 -5.41 16.35 1.92
N THR A 373 -6.47 15.56 1.71
CA THR A 373 -6.34 14.21 1.14
C THR A 373 -5.79 14.19 -0.28
N SER A 374 -6.04 15.24 -1.08
CA SER A 374 -5.52 15.36 -2.45
C SER A 374 -4.00 15.52 -2.53
N THR A 375 -3.33 15.81 -1.42
CA THR A 375 -1.87 16.05 -1.35
C THR A 375 -1.11 14.87 -0.76
N ILE A 376 -1.80 13.80 -0.36
CA ILE A 376 -1.17 12.57 0.11
C ILE A 376 -0.49 11.89 -1.07
N ARG A 377 0.82 11.67 -1.01
CA ARG A 377 1.57 10.96 -2.05
C ARG A 377 2.73 10.13 -1.51
N VAL A 378 3.28 9.25 -2.36
CA VAL A 378 4.50 8.51 -2.05
C VAL A 378 5.70 9.47 -2.00
N ARG A 379 6.58 9.29 -1.02
CA ARG A 379 7.85 10.02 -0.95
C ARG A 379 8.77 9.53 -2.08
N PRO A 380 9.29 10.44 -2.94
CA PRO A 380 10.25 10.06 -3.96
C PRO A 380 11.53 9.48 -3.35
N VAL A 381 12.03 8.39 -3.94
CA VAL A 381 13.30 7.75 -3.56
C VAL A 381 14.14 7.64 -4.83
N GLY A 382 15.43 7.99 -4.76
CA GLY A 382 16.35 7.88 -5.91
C GLY A 382 16.22 8.98 -6.98
N GLY A 383 15.58 10.11 -6.68
CA GLY A 383 15.45 11.27 -7.58
C GLY A 383 15.97 12.56 -6.93
N ALA A 384 16.86 13.25 -7.63
CA ALA A 384 17.68 14.36 -7.16
C ALA A 384 16.91 15.55 -6.56
N GLY A 385 17.52 16.14 -5.53
CA GLY A 385 17.30 17.55 -5.21
C GLY A 385 17.69 18.46 -6.38
N SER A 386 17.04 19.63 -6.41
CA SER A 386 17.24 20.76 -7.33
C SER A 386 16.75 20.59 -8.77
N GLY A 387 15.95 21.57 -9.20
CA GLY A 387 15.35 21.60 -10.52
C GLY A 387 16.27 22.05 -11.65
N LYS A 388 15.63 22.05 -12.83
CA LYS A 388 15.99 22.61 -14.14
C LYS A 388 16.76 21.72 -15.13
N ALA A 389 16.17 21.75 -16.33
CA ALA A 389 16.71 21.58 -17.67
C ALA A 389 16.97 20.15 -18.16
N ALA A 390 16.20 19.82 -19.20
CA ALA A 390 16.43 18.72 -20.12
C ALA A 390 17.85 18.74 -20.71
N SER A 391 18.44 17.56 -20.87
CA SER A 391 19.44 17.32 -21.90
C SER A 391 19.48 15.84 -22.24
N ASN A 392 19.14 15.53 -23.48
CA ASN A 392 19.30 14.22 -24.11
C ASN A 392 20.78 13.87 -24.23
N SER A 393 21.20 12.76 -23.62
CA SER A 393 22.30 11.92 -24.09
C SER A 393 22.16 10.51 -23.50
N PRO A 394 22.48 9.43 -24.24
CA PRO A 394 22.13 8.07 -23.85
C PRO A 394 23.10 7.54 -22.79
N GLN A 395 22.56 7.10 -21.66
CA GLN A 395 23.32 6.49 -20.58
C GLN A 395 23.44 4.96 -20.80
N PRO A 396 24.59 4.31 -20.49
CA PRO A 396 24.79 2.86 -20.65
C PRO A 396 23.86 2.03 -19.74
N PRO A 397 23.67 0.73 -20.01
CA PRO A 397 22.47 -0.02 -19.63
C PRO A 397 22.33 -0.14 -18.11
N HIS A 398 21.25 0.46 -17.62
CA HIS A 398 20.79 0.40 -16.24
C HIS A 398 20.48 -1.04 -15.83
N SER A 399 20.77 -1.37 -14.57
CA SER A 399 20.25 -2.54 -13.89
C SER A 399 18.71 -2.59 -14.03
N PRO A 400 18.11 -3.78 -14.21
CA PRO A 400 16.68 -3.88 -14.50
C PRO A 400 15.84 -3.33 -13.34
N SER A 401 14.98 -2.35 -13.62
CA SER A 401 14.09 -1.69 -12.65
C SER A 401 12.81 -2.47 -12.37
N THR A 402 12.52 -3.47 -13.20
CA THR A 402 11.26 -4.20 -13.21
C THR A 402 11.53 -5.68 -13.00
N PRO A 403 10.90 -6.37 -12.02
CA PRO A 403 11.19 -7.77 -11.69
C PRO A 403 10.74 -8.77 -12.78
N LEU A 404 11.38 -9.96 -12.81
CA LEU A 404 10.91 -11.07 -13.65
C LEU A 404 9.49 -11.47 -13.21
N GLY A 405 8.61 -11.69 -14.17
CA GLY A 405 7.18 -11.94 -13.95
C GLY A 405 6.27 -10.74 -14.24
N GLU A 406 6.82 -9.55 -14.48
CA GLU A 406 6.04 -8.37 -14.87
C GLU A 406 5.15 -8.64 -16.09
N LEU A 407 3.95 -8.07 -16.09
CA LEU A 407 2.97 -8.24 -17.16
C LEU A 407 2.81 -6.98 -18.00
N ALA A 408 2.86 -7.11 -19.32
CA ALA A 408 2.65 -6.01 -20.25
C ALA A 408 1.66 -6.40 -21.36
N ALA A 409 0.52 -5.69 -21.43
CA ALA A 409 -0.49 -5.92 -22.44
C ALA A 409 -0.03 -5.45 -23.84
N THR A 410 -0.42 -6.18 -24.88
CA THR A 410 -0.22 -5.77 -26.28
C THR A 410 -0.71 -4.35 -26.52
N GLY A 411 0.08 -3.51 -27.19
CA GLY A 411 -0.22 -2.11 -27.45
C GLY A 411 0.25 -1.12 -26.37
N ARG A 412 0.66 -1.58 -25.18
CA ARG A 412 1.36 -0.72 -24.18
C ARG A 412 2.83 -0.53 -24.55
N GLN A 413 3.47 0.51 -24.02
CA GLN A 413 4.93 0.64 -24.08
C GLN A 413 5.57 -0.38 -23.14
N CYS A 414 6.65 -1.01 -23.60
CA CYS A 414 7.40 -1.99 -22.85
C CYS A 414 8.04 -1.33 -21.63
N PRO A 415 7.75 -1.78 -20.40
CA PRO A 415 8.25 -1.13 -19.20
C PRO A 415 9.71 -1.49 -18.89
N GLN A 416 10.29 -2.48 -19.59
CA GLN A 416 11.64 -2.95 -19.32
C GLN A 416 12.20 -3.74 -20.51
N THR A 417 13.45 -3.44 -20.89
CA THR A 417 14.18 -4.22 -21.89
C THR A 417 14.42 -5.65 -21.39
N GLY A 418 14.03 -6.65 -22.17
CA GLY A 418 14.27 -8.05 -21.86
C GLY A 418 13.52 -9.04 -22.75
N TRP A 419 13.59 -10.32 -22.41
CA TRP A 419 12.82 -11.39 -23.03
C TRP A 419 11.44 -11.48 -22.41
N TRP A 420 10.42 -11.33 -23.24
CA TRP A 420 9.02 -11.42 -22.88
C TRP A 420 8.40 -12.69 -23.47
N ARG A 421 7.54 -13.36 -22.69
CA ARG A 421 6.85 -14.58 -23.09
C ARG A 421 5.34 -14.39 -23.07
N CYS A 422 4.68 -14.81 -24.15
CA CYS A 422 3.24 -14.92 -24.24
C CYS A 422 2.77 -16.29 -23.69
N PRO A 423 1.69 -16.35 -22.89
CA PRO A 423 1.13 -17.61 -22.38
C PRO A 423 0.29 -18.39 -23.42
N ASP A 424 -0.01 -17.83 -24.60
CA ASP A 424 -0.92 -18.42 -25.57
C ASP A 424 -0.30 -19.63 -26.30
N VAL A 425 -1.04 -20.75 -26.28
CA VAL A 425 -0.70 -21.99 -26.99
C VAL A 425 -0.76 -21.79 -28.52
N GLY A 426 0.30 -22.19 -29.23
CA GLY A 426 0.38 -22.13 -30.69
C GLY A 426 1.08 -20.91 -31.29
N ALA A 427 1.79 -20.10 -30.49
CA ALA A 427 2.58 -18.98 -30.99
C ALA A 427 3.70 -19.44 -31.95
N ALA A 428 3.78 -18.80 -33.13
CA ALA A 428 4.67 -19.23 -34.23
C ALA A 428 6.18 -19.27 -33.88
N ASP A 429 6.62 -18.41 -32.95
CA ASP A 429 8.02 -18.27 -32.51
C ASP A 429 8.29 -18.90 -31.12
N GLY A 430 7.45 -19.84 -30.67
CA GLY A 430 7.52 -20.40 -29.31
C GLY A 430 7.10 -19.41 -28.21
N GLY A 431 6.48 -18.30 -28.60
CA GLY A 431 5.89 -17.32 -27.70
C GLY A 431 6.88 -16.43 -26.97
N ARG A 432 8.18 -16.46 -27.28
CA ARG A 432 9.21 -15.63 -26.62
C ARG A 432 9.77 -14.57 -27.57
N ARG A 433 9.86 -13.31 -27.14
CA ARG A 433 10.44 -12.21 -27.93
C ARG A 433 11.25 -11.27 -27.06
N PHE A 434 12.37 -10.78 -27.59
CA PHE A 434 13.13 -9.71 -26.96
C PHE A 434 12.51 -8.36 -27.33
N ILE A 435 12.21 -7.54 -26.33
CA ILE A 435 11.54 -6.24 -26.52
C ILE A 435 12.31 -5.21 -25.71
N HIS A 436 12.59 -4.06 -26.33
CA HIS A 436 13.25 -2.94 -25.66
C HIS A 436 12.25 -2.07 -24.92
N GLU A 437 12.68 -1.52 -23.78
CA GLU A 437 11.94 -0.50 -23.05
C GLU A 437 11.46 0.63 -23.98
N GLY A 438 10.22 1.06 -23.79
CA GLY A 438 9.55 2.05 -24.63
C GLY A 438 8.97 1.51 -25.95
N GLN A 439 9.37 0.33 -26.44
CA GLN A 439 8.75 -0.27 -27.64
C GLN A 439 7.31 -0.71 -27.36
N VAL A 440 6.43 -0.60 -28.36
CA VAL A 440 5.05 -1.05 -28.23
C VAL A 440 5.01 -2.58 -28.20
N MET A 441 4.39 -3.15 -27.17
CA MET A 441 4.23 -4.59 -27.00
C MET A 441 3.47 -5.17 -28.21
N PRO A 442 4.07 -6.12 -28.96
CA PRO A 442 3.53 -6.54 -30.25
C PRO A 442 2.38 -7.55 -30.11
N LYS A 443 1.59 -7.70 -31.17
CA LYS A 443 0.65 -8.82 -31.32
C LYS A 443 1.40 -10.13 -31.53
N VAL A 444 0.77 -11.25 -31.14
CA VAL A 444 1.31 -12.59 -31.32
C VAL A 444 0.65 -13.28 -32.51
N ALA A 445 1.47 -13.90 -33.35
CA ALA A 445 1.02 -14.77 -34.43
C ALA A 445 0.72 -16.16 -33.86
N ILE A 446 -0.54 -16.58 -33.88
CA ILE A 446 -0.94 -17.93 -33.51
C ILE A 446 -1.08 -18.75 -34.78
N VAL A 447 -0.43 -19.92 -34.81
CA VAL A 447 -0.54 -20.91 -35.88
C VAL A 447 -1.81 -21.72 -35.64
N GLY A 448 -2.73 -21.67 -36.60
CA GLY A 448 -3.96 -22.46 -36.56
C GLY A 448 -3.75 -23.89 -37.04
N GLU A 449 -4.69 -24.77 -36.69
CA GLU A 449 -4.74 -26.09 -37.30
C GLU A 449 -5.11 -25.98 -38.79
N PRO A 450 -4.26 -26.48 -39.71
CA PRO A 450 -4.55 -26.41 -41.14
C PRO A 450 -5.66 -27.39 -41.50
N THR A 451 -6.59 -26.94 -42.34
CA THR A 451 -7.62 -27.79 -42.96
C THR A 451 -7.00 -28.81 -43.91
N LEU A 452 -7.72 -29.89 -44.25
CA LEU A 452 -7.24 -30.95 -45.16
C LEU A 452 -6.75 -30.40 -46.52
N TRP A 453 -7.41 -29.35 -47.03
CA TRP A 453 -7.03 -28.70 -48.28
C TRP A 453 -5.78 -27.83 -48.15
N GLN A 454 -5.59 -27.14 -47.02
CA GLN A 454 -4.38 -26.37 -46.72
C GLN A 454 -3.17 -27.27 -46.48
N ARG A 455 -3.36 -28.45 -45.86
CA ARG A 455 -2.30 -29.46 -45.73
C ARG A 455 -1.80 -29.97 -47.08
N LEU A 456 -2.71 -30.13 -48.05
CA LEU A 456 -2.37 -30.58 -49.41
C LEU A 456 -1.58 -29.52 -50.20
N LYS A 457 -1.80 -28.22 -49.91
CA LYS A 457 -1.09 -27.10 -50.55
C LYS A 457 0.17 -26.64 -49.80
N GLY A 458 0.40 -27.14 -48.60
CA GLY A 458 1.50 -26.69 -47.73
C GLY A 458 1.22 -25.37 -47.00
N ASP A 459 -0.03 -24.89 -46.99
CA ASP A 459 -0.41 -23.62 -46.37
C ASP A 459 -0.52 -23.76 -44.84
N ARG A 460 0.10 -22.85 -44.10
CA ARG A 460 -0.05 -22.74 -42.63
C ARG A 460 -0.88 -21.50 -42.28
N PRO A 461 -2.13 -21.64 -41.79
CA PRO A 461 -2.93 -20.48 -41.40
C PRO A 461 -2.34 -19.85 -40.14
N MET A 462 -2.14 -18.53 -40.18
CA MET A 462 -1.68 -17.73 -39.04
C MET A 462 -2.60 -16.52 -38.85
N TRP A 463 -2.95 -16.19 -37.61
CA TRP A 463 -3.66 -14.95 -37.28
C TRP A 463 -2.98 -14.22 -36.13
N GLN A 464 -3.14 -12.90 -36.10
CA GLN A 464 -2.56 -12.03 -35.07
C GLN A 464 -3.58 -11.80 -33.95
N THR A 465 -3.22 -12.06 -32.70
CA THR A 465 -4.05 -11.78 -31.52
C THR A 465 -3.35 -10.87 -30.52
N ALA A 466 -4.13 -10.14 -29.72
CA ALA A 466 -3.63 -9.41 -28.57
C ALA A 466 -3.46 -10.37 -27.39
N THR A 467 -2.42 -10.16 -26.59
CA THR A 467 -2.07 -10.98 -25.42
C THR A 467 -1.46 -10.14 -24.30
N VAL A 468 -1.24 -10.77 -23.15
CA VAL A 468 -0.45 -10.24 -22.03
C VAL A 468 0.89 -10.94 -22.02
N TRP A 469 1.96 -10.17 -22.17
CA TRP A 469 3.33 -10.66 -22.15
C TRP A 469 3.88 -10.70 -20.72
N THR A 470 4.71 -11.68 -20.41
CA THR A 470 5.40 -11.81 -19.11
C THR A 470 6.91 -11.66 -19.29
N LEU A 471 7.56 -10.81 -18.50
CA LEU A 471 9.03 -10.68 -18.53
C LEU A 471 9.69 -11.92 -17.91
N VAL A 472 10.59 -12.58 -18.65
CA VAL A 472 11.17 -13.88 -18.25
C VAL A 472 12.70 -13.92 -18.23
N SER A 473 13.41 -12.96 -18.82
CA SER A 473 14.89 -12.86 -18.72
C SER A 473 15.36 -11.45 -19.13
N TYR A 474 16.51 -11.01 -18.59
CA TYR A 474 17.20 -9.78 -19.03
C TYR A 474 18.44 -10.08 -19.89
N GLU A 475 18.68 -11.35 -20.20
CA GLU A 475 19.83 -11.73 -21.03
C GLU A 475 19.78 -10.99 -22.37
N PRO A 476 20.91 -10.42 -22.82
CA PRO A 476 20.96 -9.76 -24.12
C PRO A 476 20.55 -10.73 -25.22
N ALA A 477 19.91 -10.21 -26.27
CA ALA A 477 19.61 -11.03 -27.43
C ALA A 477 20.93 -11.62 -27.99
N PRO A 478 20.96 -12.90 -28.39
CA PRO A 478 22.16 -13.47 -29.00
C PRO A 478 22.48 -12.70 -30.28
N ASP A 479 23.74 -12.29 -30.43
CA ASP A 479 24.21 -11.59 -31.63
C ASP A 479 23.86 -12.44 -32.86
N MET A 480 23.21 -11.82 -33.85
CA MET A 480 22.94 -12.43 -35.17
C MET A 480 24.25 -12.56 -35.97
N ALA A 481 25.22 -13.30 -35.45
CA ALA A 481 26.41 -13.75 -36.17
C ALA A 481 26.37 -15.26 -36.48
N ASP A 482 25.57 -16.06 -35.76
CA ASP A 482 25.50 -17.53 -35.94
C ASP A 482 24.07 -18.04 -36.20
N ALA A 483 23.35 -17.40 -37.13
CA ALA A 483 22.16 -17.99 -37.75
C ALA A 483 22.44 -18.26 -39.25
N PRO A 484 22.29 -19.51 -39.74
CA PRO A 484 22.51 -19.81 -41.15
C PRO A 484 21.49 -19.06 -42.02
N ALA A 485 22.00 -18.47 -43.09
CA ALA A 485 21.32 -17.52 -43.96
C ALA A 485 19.94 -17.97 -44.49
N LEU A 486 19.00 -17.03 -44.48
CA LEU A 486 17.73 -17.06 -45.19
C LEU A 486 17.92 -17.44 -46.67
N SER A 487 17.16 -18.42 -47.15
CA SER A 487 16.89 -18.57 -48.58
C SER A 487 15.60 -17.80 -48.91
N SER A 488 15.76 -16.58 -49.41
CA SER A 488 14.68 -15.78 -50.00
C SER A 488 14.79 -15.78 -51.52
N THR A 489 13.85 -16.45 -52.20
CA THR A 489 13.41 -16.19 -53.59
C THR A 489 12.12 -17.00 -53.76
N SER A 490 10.99 -16.52 -54.25
CA SER A 490 10.74 -15.46 -55.22
C SER A 490 9.26 -15.04 -55.16
N THR A 491 8.97 -13.76 -55.38
CA THR A 491 7.64 -13.30 -55.83
C THR A 491 7.57 -13.33 -57.36
N PRO A 492 6.42 -13.70 -57.95
CA PRO A 492 6.24 -13.77 -59.39
C PRO A 492 5.84 -12.41 -59.97
N ASN A 493 6.54 -11.95 -61.01
CA ASN A 493 6.04 -10.92 -61.91
C ASN A 493 5.46 -11.58 -63.16
N GLY A 494 4.27 -11.09 -63.54
CA GLY A 494 3.47 -11.60 -64.64
C GLY A 494 4.02 -11.30 -66.04
N ALA A 495 3.65 -12.23 -66.90
CA ALA A 495 3.57 -12.27 -68.36
C ALA A 495 3.69 -10.96 -69.18
N THR A 496 4.48 -11.06 -70.26
CA THR A 496 4.16 -10.82 -71.69
C THR A 496 5.53 -10.69 -72.40
N GLY A 497 5.85 -11.27 -73.55
CA GLY A 497 5.23 -12.18 -74.51
C GLY A 497 6.25 -12.38 -75.66
N GLU A 498 6.08 -13.49 -76.40
CA GLU A 498 6.40 -13.64 -77.83
C GLU A 498 7.86 -13.59 -78.33
N GLN A 499 8.41 -14.76 -78.71
CA GLN A 499 8.54 -15.19 -80.12
C GLN A 499 9.24 -16.57 -80.26
N ALA A 500 8.77 -17.31 -81.28
CA ALA A 500 9.17 -18.63 -81.79
C ALA A 500 8.49 -19.86 -81.16
#